data_AF-A0A923VEU1-F1
#
_entry.id   AF-A0A923VEU1-F1
#
_cell.length_a   1.000
_cell.length_b   1.000
_cell.length_c   1.000
_cell.angle_alpha   90.00
_cell.angle_beta   90.00
_cell.angle_gamma   90.00
#
_symmetry.space_group_name_H-M   'P 1'
#
loop_
_entity.id
_entity.type
_entity.pdbx_description
1 polymer ?
#
loop_
_entity_poly.entity_id
_entity_poly.type
_entity_poly.pdbx_seq_one_letter_code
_entity_poly.pdbx_strand_id
1 'polypeptide(L)'
;FFVPSKSGKLQAQNFISTVRLRKGDLPPVLDIEQINNTSIAKLQQGIAEWLTTVEAYYNVKPIIYTNASFYTSFLGDKFDGYPLWVAHYLVKDKPRIQRTWTFWQHNETGQVNGIESYVDFNVFNGDSTAFKELLIK
;
A
#
# COMPACT_ATOMS: atom_id res chain seq x y z
N PHE A 1 -3.03 -6.18 -5.13
CA PHE A 1 -3.64 -5.48 -6.26
C PHE A 1 -5.17 -5.35 -6.14
N PHE A 2 -5.67 -4.13 -6.28
CA PHE A 2 -7.09 -3.76 -6.17
C PHE A 2 -7.75 -3.58 -7.54
N VAL A 3 -8.98 -4.07 -7.68
CA VAL A 3 -9.80 -3.94 -8.89
C VAL A 3 -11.02 -3.05 -8.60
N PRO A 4 -11.02 -1.77 -9.02
CA PRO A 4 -12.07 -0.79 -8.67
C PRO A 4 -13.48 -1.14 -9.14
N SER A 5 -13.60 -1.92 -10.20
CA SER A 5 -14.89 -2.36 -10.73
C SER A 5 -15.55 -3.47 -9.91
N LYS A 6 -14.82 -4.05 -8.95
CA LYS A 6 -15.29 -5.12 -8.05
C LYS A 6 -15.53 -4.58 -6.63
N SER A 7 -16.32 -5.31 -5.84
CA SER A 7 -16.55 -4.94 -4.43
C SER A 7 -15.25 -4.95 -3.63
N GLY A 8 -14.99 -3.88 -2.88
CA GLY A 8 -13.85 -3.80 -1.98
C GLY A 8 -13.93 -4.82 -0.87
N LYS A 9 -15.12 -4.99 -0.29
CA LYS A 9 -15.39 -6.00 0.75
C LYS A 9 -15.11 -7.43 0.28
N LEU A 10 -15.54 -7.82 -0.93
CA LEU A 10 -15.25 -9.16 -1.46
C LEU A 10 -13.74 -9.38 -1.69
N GLN A 11 -13.03 -8.36 -2.18
CA GLN A 11 -11.58 -8.43 -2.34
C GLN A 11 -10.87 -8.55 -0.98
N ALA A 12 -11.35 -7.87 0.06
CA ALA A 12 -10.83 -8.00 1.42
C ALA A 12 -11.08 -9.40 1.99
N GLN A 13 -12.28 -9.95 1.81
CA GLN A 13 -12.58 -11.32 2.23
C GLN A 13 -11.69 -12.35 1.55
N ASN A 14 -11.43 -12.19 0.24
CA ASN A 14 -10.50 -13.04 -0.49
C ASN A 14 -9.06 -12.94 0.03
N PHE A 15 -8.60 -11.72 0.36
CA PHE A 15 -7.30 -11.52 0.99
C PHE A 15 -7.23 -12.22 2.35
N ILE A 16 -8.24 -12.04 3.20
CA ILE A 16 -8.35 -12.64 4.53
C ILE A 16 -8.41 -14.18 4.49
N SER A 17 -9.09 -14.76 3.50
CA SER A 17 -9.16 -16.22 3.38
C SER A 17 -7.83 -16.85 2.96
N THR A 18 -6.96 -16.07 2.31
CA THR A 18 -5.71 -16.55 1.72
C THR A 18 -4.51 -16.28 2.64
N VAL A 19 -4.50 -15.13 3.32
CA VAL A 19 -3.36 -14.66 4.10
C VAL A 19 -3.51 -15.02 5.58
N ARG A 20 -2.41 -15.46 6.18
CA ARG A 20 -2.30 -15.70 7.62
C ARG A 20 -1.08 -14.94 8.13
N LEU A 21 -1.33 -13.89 8.90
CA LEU A 21 -0.26 -13.10 9.51
C LEU A 21 0.33 -13.84 10.71
N ARG A 22 1.63 -13.67 10.89
CA ARG A 22 2.43 -14.17 12.01
C ARG A 22 3.25 -13.03 12.58
N LYS A 23 3.74 -13.23 13.80
CA LYS A 23 4.66 -12.30 14.43
C LYS A 23 5.87 -12.04 13.53
N GLY A 24 6.18 -10.77 13.32
CA GLY A 24 7.27 -10.32 12.45
C GLY A 24 6.85 -10.00 11.02
N ASP A 25 5.60 -10.30 10.62
CA ASP A 25 5.09 -9.89 9.31
C ASP A 25 4.83 -8.38 9.27
N LEU A 26 4.76 -7.82 8.06
CA LEU A 26 4.24 -6.47 7.84
C LEU A 26 2.70 -6.48 7.93
N PRO A 27 2.09 -5.32 8.25
CA PRO A 27 0.65 -5.14 8.07
C PRO A 27 0.22 -5.40 6.62
N PRO A 28 -1.04 -5.80 6.39
CA PRO A 28 -1.57 -6.01 5.04
C PRO A 28 -1.39 -4.80 4.14
N VAL A 29 -1.09 -5.03 2.86
CA VAL A 29 -0.91 -3.94 1.87
C VAL A 29 -2.05 -3.96 0.86
N LEU A 30 -2.73 -2.82 0.69
CA LEU A 30 -3.68 -2.58 -0.39
C LEU A 30 -3.01 -1.80 -1.50
N ASP A 31 -2.79 -2.47 -2.62
CA ASP A 31 -2.14 -1.90 -3.79
C ASP A 31 -3.19 -1.38 -4.80
N ILE A 32 -3.15 -0.08 -5.10
CA ILE A 32 -4.14 0.70 -5.86
C ILE A 32 -3.44 1.53 -6.94
N GLU A 33 -3.61 1.15 -8.20
CA GLU A 33 -2.87 1.81 -9.30
C GLU A 33 -3.75 2.23 -10.48
N GLN A 34 -5.02 1.87 -10.47
CA GLN A 34 -5.92 2.06 -11.61
C GLN A 34 -7.34 2.43 -11.17
N ILE A 35 -8.10 3.03 -12.09
CA ILE A 35 -9.50 3.45 -11.88
C ILE A 35 -10.50 2.56 -12.63
N ASN A 36 -10.08 1.84 -13.68
CA ASN A 36 -10.90 0.92 -14.49
C ASN A 36 -12.27 1.47 -14.91
N ASN A 37 -12.31 2.71 -15.43
CA ASN A 37 -13.54 3.40 -15.85
C ASN A 37 -14.61 3.55 -14.74
N THR A 38 -14.19 3.50 -13.48
CA THR A 38 -15.07 3.67 -12.33
C THR A 38 -15.08 5.14 -11.90
N SER A 39 -16.15 5.61 -11.25
CA SER A 39 -16.13 6.96 -10.66
C SER A 39 -15.17 7.02 -9.48
N ILE A 40 -14.59 8.20 -9.22
CA ILE A 40 -13.70 8.44 -8.06
C ILE A 40 -14.43 8.08 -6.76
N ALA A 41 -15.70 8.44 -6.63
CA ALA A 41 -16.51 8.11 -5.45
C ALA A 41 -16.59 6.59 -5.21
N LYS A 42 -16.82 5.80 -6.27
CA LYS A 42 -16.91 4.33 -6.17
C LYS A 42 -15.55 3.68 -5.91
N LEU A 43 -14.48 4.21 -6.52
CA LEU A 43 -13.09 3.83 -6.21
C LEU A 43 -12.81 4.02 -4.71
N GLN A 44 -13.03 5.23 -4.20
CA GLN A 44 -12.78 5.58 -2.80
C GLN A 44 -13.67 4.79 -1.83
N GLN A 45 -14.92 4.52 -2.19
CA GLN A 45 -15.80 3.66 -1.40
C GLN A 45 -15.23 2.23 -1.31
N GLY A 46 -14.85 1.63 -2.43
CA GLY A 46 -14.28 0.28 -2.45
C GLY A 46 -12.97 0.18 -1.69
N ILE A 47 -12.10 1.21 -1.77
CA ILE A 47 -10.88 1.30 -0.96
C ILE A 47 -11.23 1.34 0.53
N ALA A 48 -12.15 2.21 0.95
CA ALA A 48 -12.57 2.32 2.35
C ALA A 48 -13.19 1.01 2.87
N GLU A 49 -14.03 0.34 2.09
CA GLU A 49 -14.59 -0.98 2.42
C GLU A 49 -13.49 -2.01 2.63
N TRP A 50 -12.48 -2.06 1.75
CA TRP A 50 -11.38 -2.99 1.88
C TRP A 50 -10.56 -2.72 3.14
N LEU A 51 -10.12 -1.47 3.32
CA LEU A 51 -9.26 -1.06 4.45
C LEU A 51 -9.94 -1.36 5.79
N THR A 52 -11.19 -0.94 5.95
CA THR A 52 -11.93 -1.16 7.21
C THR A 52 -12.20 -2.64 7.47
N THR A 53 -12.47 -3.43 6.44
CA THR A 53 -12.69 -4.89 6.60
C THR A 53 -11.41 -5.60 7.03
N VAL A 54 -10.27 -5.26 6.43
CA VAL A 54 -8.98 -5.87 6.74
C VAL A 54 -8.47 -5.40 8.10
N GLU A 55 -8.61 -4.12 8.43
CA GLU A 55 -8.26 -3.56 9.74
C GLU A 55 -9.06 -4.25 10.85
N ALA A 56 -10.38 -4.42 10.68
CA ALA A 56 -11.23 -5.09 11.65
C ALA A 56 -10.84 -6.57 11.87
N TYR A 57 -10.37 -7.25 10.82
CA TYR A 57 -10.01 -8.67 10.93
C TYR A 57 -8.64 -8.88 11.58
N TYR A 58 -7.62 -8.12 11.17
CA TYR A 58 -6.25 -8.28 11.66
C TYR A 58 -5.91 -7.39 12.86
N ASN A 59 -6.81 -6.47 13.24
CA ASN A 59 -6.62 -5.50 14.31
C ASN A 59 -5.34 -4.66 14.15
N VAL A 60 -5.00 -4.32 12.90
CA VAL A 60 -3.84 -3.52 12.52
C VAL A 60 -4.20 -2.67 11.30
N LYS A 61 -3.68 -1.45 11.23
CA LYS A 61 -3.89 -0.57 10.08
C LYS A 61 -3.20 -1.12 8.83
N PRO A 62 -3.92 -1.41 7.74
CA PRO A 62 -3.31 -1.79 6.47
C PRO A 62 -2.52 -0.62 5.86
N ILE A 63 -1.51 -0.95 5.08
CA ILE A 63 -0.70 0.00 4.31
C ILE A 63 -1.35 0.20 2.95
N ILE A 64 -1.43 1.45 2.48
CA ILE A 64 -1.84 1.76 1.11
C ILE A 64 -0.60 1.82 0.23
N TYR A 65 -0.57 1.06 -0.86
CA TYR A 65 0.41 1.21 -1.93
C TYR A 65 -0.23 1.89 -3.15
N THR A 66 0.43 2.93 -3.68
CA THR A 66 0.02 3.61 -4.91
C THR A 66 1.13 4.51 -5.45
N ASN A 67 1.04 4.95 -6.70
CA ASN A 67 1.95 5.96 -7.23
C ASN A 67 1.61 7.38 -6.75
N ALA A 68 2.62 8.24 -6.62
CA ALA A 68 2.48 9.58 -6.06
C ALA A 68 1.44 10.46 -6.78
N SER A 69 1.38 10.38 -8.12
CA SER A 69 0.41 11.12 -8.92
C SER A 69 -1.02 10.61 -8.69
N PHE A 70 -1.21 9.30 -8.68
CA PHE A 70 -2.51 8.66 -8.46
C PHE A 70 -3.06 8.97 -7.07
N TYR A 71 -2.21 8.95 -6.05
CA TYR A 71 -2.60 9.38 -4.70
C TYR A 71 -3.20 10.78 -4.72
N THR A 72 -2.46 11.73 -5.32
CA THR A 72 -2.82 13.15 -5.38
C THR A 72 -4.11 13.37 -6.19
N SER A 73 -4.30 12.63 -7.28
CA SER A 73 -5.46 12.80 -8.17
C SER A 73 -6.74 12.13 -7.69
N PHE A 74 -6.65 11.01 -6.96
CA PHE A 74 -7.82 10.14 -6.72
C PHE A 74 -8.09 9.77 -5.27
N LEU A 75 -7.08 9.75 -4.40
CA LEU A 75 -7.26 9.38 -2.99
C LEU A 75 -7.44 10.64 -2.12
N GLY A 76 -6.48 11.57 -2.22
CA GLY A 76 -6.43 12.77 -1.38
C GLY A 76 -6.42 12.47 0.12
N ASP A 77 -6.71 13.49 0.93
CA ASP A 77 -6.52 13.48 2.39
C ASP A 77 -7.41 12.46 3.14
N LYS A 78 -8.42 11.90 2.47
CA LYS A 78 -9.37 10.93 3.06
C LYS A 78 -8.69 9.69 3.63
N PHE A 79 -7.51 9.34 3.10
CA PHE A 79 -6.77 8.14 3.49
C PHE A 79 -5.48 8.45 4.24
N ASP A 80 -5.36 9.68 4.77
CA ASP A 80 -4.17 10.12 5.52
C ASP A 80 -3.96 9.40 6.85
N GLY A 81 -5.03 8.80 7.37
CA GLY A 81 -4.99 7.96 8.56
C GLY A 81 -4.34 6.58 8.38
N TYR A 82 -4.00 6.17 7.16
CA TYR A 82 -3.34 4.89 6.84
C TYR A 82 -1.87 5.11 6.46
N PRO A 83 -0.95 4.19 6.84
CA PRO A 83 0.42 4.19 6.34
C PRO A 83 0.47 4.17 4.81
N LEU A 84 1.46 4.86 4.24
CA LEU A 84 1.59 5.00 2.79
C LEU A 84 2.89 4.38 2.30
N TRP A 85 2.78 3.48 1.33
CA TRP A 85 3.85 2.96 0.49
C TRP A 85 3.74 3.61 -0.88
N VAL A 86 4.56 4.63 -1.15
CA VAL A 86 4.46 5.41 -2.37
C VAL A 86 5.42 4.89 -3.43
N ALA A 87 4.92 4.64 -4.64
CA ALA A 87 5.75 4.44 -5.83
C ALA A 87 6.08 5.79 -6.47
N HIS A 88 7.37 6.10 -6.58
CA HIS A 88 7.83 7.28 -7.32
C HIS A 88 9.26 7.08 -7.81
N TYR A 89 9.42 6.80 -9.09
CA TYR A 89 10.72 6.50 -9.69
C TYR A 89 11.42 7.75 -10.21
N LEU A 90 12.72 7.62 -10.49
CA LEU A 90 13.54 8.67 -11.12
C LEU A 90 13.62 9.99 -10.34
N VAL A 91 13.36 9.95 -9.02
CA VAL A 91 13.58 11.08 -8.11
C VAL A 91 14.74 10.78 -7.16
N LYS A 92 15.55 11.80 -6.90
CA LYS A 92 16.85 11.63 -6.22
C LYS A 92 16.72 11.45 -4.71
N ASP A 93 15.94 12.30 -4.06
CA ASP A 93 16.01 12.44 -2.59
C ASP A 93 14.80 11.84 -1.87
N LYS A 94 13.59 12.13 -2.35
CA LYS A 94 12.34 11.67 -1.73
C LYS A 94 11.17 11.68 -2.71
N PRO A 95 10.09 10.89 -2.46
CA PRO A 95 8.89 10.95 -3.27
C PRO A 95 8.24 12.34 -3.18
N ARG A 96 7.72 12.84 -4.30
CA ARG A 96 7.05 14.15 -4.39
C ARG A 96 5.59 14.02 -3.95
N ILE A 97 5.37 14.00 -2.64
CA ILE A 97 4.05 13.86 -2.03
C ILE A 97 3.91 14.80 -0.82
N GLN A 98 2.73 15.38 -0.62
CA GLN A 98 2.45 16.40 0.41
C GLN A 98 2.02 15.80 1.76
N ARG A 99 2.39 14.54 2.03
CA ARG A 99 2.11 13.86 3.30
C ARG A 99 3.24 12.91 3.69
N THR A 100 3.24 12.47 4.94
CA THR A 100 4.18 11.45 5.42
C THR A 100 3.95 10.13 4.69
N TRP A 101 5.05 9.48 4.31
CA TRP A 101 5.09 8.13 3.76
C TRP A 101 5.90 7.21 4.67
N THR A 102 5.58 5.92 4.63
CA THR A 102 6.18 4.84 5.43
C THR A 102 7.18 4.05 4.60
N PHE A 103 6.83 3.74 3.36
CA PHE A 103 7.72 3.08 2.39
C PHE A 103 7.76 3.88 1.10
N TRP A 104 8.89 3.82 0.41
CA TRP A 104 9.06 4.40 -0.91
C TRP A 104 9.65 3.34 -1.83
N GLN A 105 8.89 2.97 -2.86
CA GLN A 105 9.38 2.17 -3.97
C GLN A 105 10.03 3.12 -4.99
N HIS A 106 11.35 3.00 -5.15
CA HIS A 106 12.15 3.99 -5.86
C HIS A 106 12.77 3.48 -7.16
N ASN A 107 12.73 2.16 -7.39
CA ASN A 107 13.27 1.52 -8.58
C ASN A 107 12.54 0.21 -8.84
N GLU A 108 12.10 -0.02 -10.08
CA GLU A 108 11.46 -1.27 -10.55
C GLU A 108 12.44 -2.19 -11.31
N THR A 109 13.66 -1.72 -11.55
CA THR A 109 14.72 -2.39 -12.32
C THR A 109 15.92 -2.77 -11.45
N GLY A 110 15.70 -2.96 -10.14
CA GLY A 110 16.73 -3.40 -9.21
C GLY A 110 17.24 -4.79 -9.53
N GLN A 111 18.47 -5.09 -9.10
CA GLN A 111 19.09 -6.42 -9.21
C GLN A 111 19.61 -6.84 -7.83
N VAL A 112 19.22 -8.03 -7.37
CA VAL A 112 19.65 -8.62 -6.11
C VAL A 112 20.21 -9.99 -6.39
N ASN A 113 21.38 -10.30 -5.83
CA ASN A 113 21.95 -11.64 -5.90
C ASN A 113 20.94 -12.68 -5.41
N GLY A 114 20.64 -13.67 -6.25
CA GLY A 114 19.62 -14.69 -5.98
C GLY A 114 18.27 -14.44 -6.65
N ILE A 115 18.07 -13.31 -7.35
CA ILE A 115 16.90 -13.07 -8.19
C ILE A 115 17.36 -12.74 -9.60
N GLU A 116 16.95 -13.55 -10.57
CA GLU A 116 17.39 -13.43 -11.97
C GLU A 116 16.69 -12.28 -12.71
N SER A 117 15.44 -11.99 -12.35
CA SER A 117 14.66 -10.91 -12.96
C SER A 117 14.90 -9.57 -12.27
N TYR A 118 14.46 -8.50 -12.93
CA TYR A 118 14.33 -7.20 -12.27
C TYR A 118 13.39 -7.28 -11.07
N VAL A 119 13.70 -6.51 -10.03
CA VAL A 119 12.92 -6.44 -8.80
C VAL A 119 12.77 -5.03 -8.28
N ASP A 120 11.69 -4.82 -7.54
CA ASP A 120 11.38 -3.55 -6.92
C ASP A 120 12.25 -3.28 -5.69
N PHE A 121 12.90 -2.12 -5.65
CA PHE A 121 13.63 -1.64 -4.48
C PHE A 121 12.78 -0.65 -3.70
N ASN A 122 12.80 -0.87 -2.39
CA ASN A 122 11.99 -0.15 -1.43
C ASN A 122 12.86 0.31 -0.27
N VAL A 123 12.56 1.50 0.23
CA VAL A 123 13.16 2.04 1.45
C VAL A 123 12.08 2.34 2.47
N PHE A 124 12.38 2.07 3.74
CA PHE A 124 11.54 2.42 4.88
C PHE A 124 11.91 3.82 5.39
N ASN A 125 10.92 4.64 5.72
CA ASN A 125 11.12 5.97 6.29
C ASN A 125 11.30 5.90 7.80
N GLY A 126 12.48 5.46 8.24
CA GLY A 126 12.81 5.37 9.66
C GLY A 126 13.99 4.46 9.92
N ASP A 127 14.24 4.19 11.19
CA ASP A 127 15.31 3.29 11.63
C ASP A 127 14.80 1.85 11.91
N SER A 128 15.72 0.98 12.31
CA SER A 128 15.41 -0.43 12.60
C SER A 128 14.46 -0.62 13.79
N THR A 129 14.41 0.34 14.73
CA THR A 129 13.53 0.29 15.90
C THR A 129 12.12 0.61 15.46
N ALA A 130 11.94 1.72 14.71
CA ALA A 130 10.67 2.10 14.12
C ALA A 130 10.11 1.00 13.19
N PHE A 131 10.98 0.34 12.41
CA PHE A 131 10.58 -0.78 11.56
C PHE A 131 10.01 -1.94 12.38
N LYS A 132 10.66 -2.33 13.49
CA LYS A 132 10.18 -3.40 14.39
C LYS A 132 8.86 -3.07 15.09
N GLU A 133 8.56 -1.80 15.29
CA GLU A 133 7.27 -1.37 15.84
C GLU A 133 6.12 -1.46 14.83
N LEU A 134 6.42 -1.41 13.53
CA LEU A 134 5.43 -1.60 12.48
C LEU A 134 4.99 -3.07 12.33
N LEU A 135 5.87 -4.02 12.67
CA LEU A 135 5.63 -5.45 12.47
C LEU A 135 4.54 -5.99 13.41
N ILE A 136 3.81 -6.99 12.93
CA ILE A 136 2.84 -7.76 13.72
C ILE A 136 3.53 -8.37 14.95
N LYS A 137 2.91 -8.24 16.12
CA LYS A 137 3.47 -8.61 17.43
C LYS A 137 3.14 -10.03 17.85
#